data_AF-A0A5J4TQI4-F1
#
_entry.id   AF-A0A5J4TQI4-F1
#
_cell.length_a   1.000
_cell.length_b   1.000
_cell.length_c   1.000
_cell.angle_alpha   90.00
_cell.angle_beta   90.00
_cell.angle_gamma   90.00
#
_symmetry.space_group_name_H-M   'P 1'
#
loop_
_entity.id
_entity.type
_entity.pdbx_description
1 polymer ?
#
loop_
_entity_poly.entity_id
_entity_poly.type
_entity_poly.pdbx_seq_one_letter_code
_entity_poly.pdbx_strand_id
1 'polypeptide(L)'
;LILSADGNTLSFYINVNSDNIQINPTAIGFDDGLRISRADPDTGNATIQLGYSRTSNIGVIVGQWSIFTPPSSSTTNPQGLVIAMASQAGDNNRGLQISADGNTLTFN
;
A
#
# COMPACT_ATOMS: atom_id res chain seq x y z
N LEU A 1 -28.52 -1.89 2.87
CA LEU A 1 -28.05 -1.93 4.26
C LEU A 1 -28.60 -3.20 4.88
N ILE A 2 -27.73 -4.11 5.32
CA ILE A 2 -28.17 -5.35 5.99
C ILE A 2 -27.38 -5.46 7.30
N LEU A 3 -28.11 -5.53 8.41
CA LEU A 3 -27.58 -5.89 9.72
C LEU A 3 -27.68 -7.42 9.83
N SER A 4 -26.60 -8.07 10.22
CA SER A 4 -26.64 -9.49 10.55
C SER A 4 -27.57 -9.73 11.75
N ALA A 5 -28.14 -10.92 11.82
CA ALA A 5 -29.12 -11.28 12.85
C ALA A 5 -28.55 -11.25 14.28
N ASP A 6 -27.23 -11.37 14.43
CA ASP A 6 -26.51 -11.24 15.70
C ASP A 6 -26.17 -9.78 16.06
N GLY A 7 -26.47 -8.82 15.17
CA GLY A 7 -26.20 -7.40 15.35
C GLY A 7 -24.74 -6.97 15.16
N ASN A 8 -23.83 -7.88 14.81
CA ASN A 8 -22.38 -7.62 14.84
C ASN A 8 -21.75 -7.30 13.48
N THR A 9 -22.42 -7.59 12.38
CA THR A 9 -21.91 -7.38 11.01
C THR A 9 -22.84 -6.47 10.22
N LEU A 10 -22.26 -5.46 9.57
CA LEU A 10 -22.97 -4.54 8.69
C LEU A 10 -22.40 -4.62 7.27
N SER A 11 -23.23 -5.02 6.31
CA SER A 11 -22.82 -5.13 4.90
C SER A 11 -23.37 -3.98 4.04
N PHE A 12 -22.46 -3.34 3.28
CA PHE A 12 -22.78 -2.29 2.30
C PHE A 12 -22.49 -2.81 0.88
N TYR A 13 -23.49 -2.76 0.01
CA TYR A 13 -23.39 -3.21 -1.40
C TYR A 13 -23.59 -2.04 -2.37
N ILE A 14 -22.85 -0.94 -2.17
CA ILE A 14 -22.88 0.26 -3.02
C ILE A 14 -21.44 0.77 -3.28
N ASN A 15 -21.25 1.63 -4.28
CA ASN A 15 -19.96 2.32 -4.48
C ASN A 15 -19.64 3.14 -3.24
N VAL A 16 -18.55 2.79 -2.58
CA VAL A 16 -18.04 3.52 -1.44
C VAL A 16 -16.98 4.48 -1.97
N ASN A 17 -17.28 5.78 -2.04
CA ASN A 17 -16.23 6.79 -2.18
C ASN A 17 -15.50 6.88 -0.84
N SER A 18 -14.55 5.97 -0.65
CA SER A 18 -13.69 5.90 0.54
C SER A 18 -12.32 6.39 0.13
N ASP A 19 -11.68 7.18 0.99
CA ASP A 19 -10.33 7.66 0.75
C ASP A 19 -9.30 6.56 1.03
N ASN A 20 -8.68 6.51 2.22
CA ASN A 20 -7.76 5.43 2.59
C ASN A 20 -8.50 4.25 3.28
N ILE A 21 -8.16 3.02 2.92
CA ILE A 21 -8.74 1.79 3.50
C ILE A 21 -7.73 1.14 4.46
N GLN A 22 -8.15 0.87 5.70
CA GLN A 22 -7.30 0.26 6.75
C GLN A 22 -7.90 -1.06 7.24
N ILE A 23 -7.01 -2.02 7.56
CA ILE A 23 -7.36 -3.36 8.05
C ILE A 23 -6.93 -3.44 9.52
N ASN A 24 -7.91 -3.48 10.43
CA ASN A 24 -7.72 -3.50 11.89
C ASN A 24 -8.09 -4.86 12.47
N PRO A 25 -7.10 -5.66 12.84
CA PRO A 25 -7.38 -7.01 13.29
C PRO A 25 -7.45 -7.11 14.82
N THR A 26 -8.28 -8.02 15.37
CA THR A 26 -8.51 -8.16 16.82
C THR A 26 -7.98 -9.48 17.41
N ALA A 27 -7.10 -10.21 16.72
CA ALA A 27 -6.61 -11.50 17.20
C ALA A 27 -5.24 -11.40 17.90
N ILE A 28 -4.99 -12.35 18.80
CA ILE A 28 -3.79 -12.44 19.66
C ILE A 28 -2.58 -13.07 18.94
N GLY A 29 -2.51 -13.02 17.61
CA GLY A 29 -1.45 -13.64 16.79
C GLY A 29 -1.13 -12.84 15.51
N PHE A 30 -0.08 -13.24 14.78
CA PHE A 30 0.40 -12.58 13.55
C PHE A 30 -0.58 -12.67 12.35
N ASP A 31 -1.88 -12.90 12.60
CA ASP A 31 -2.88 -13.24 11.58
C ASP A 31 -3.53 -12.07 10.82
N ASP A 32 -2.89 -10.93 10.94
CA ASP A 32 -3.62 -9.70 11.10
C ASP A 32 -2.85 -8.60 10.31
N GLY A 33 -3.28 -8.36 9.07
CA GLY A 33 -2.67 -7.42 8.12
C GLY A 33 -3.41 -7.41 6.77
N LEU A 34 -2.98 -6.59 5.80
CA LEU A 34 -3.52 -6.73 4.43
C LEU A 34 -3.02 -8.05 3.84
N ARG A 35 -3.81 -9.08 4.07
CA ARG A 35 -3.59 -10.42 3.54
C ARG A 35 -4.17 -10.48 2.17
N ILE A 36 -3.26 -10.31 1.22
CA ILE A 36 -3.55 -10.38 -0.19
C ILE A 36 -3.56 -11.86 -0.56
N SER A 37 -4.71 -12.52 -0.40
CA SER A 37 -4.89 -13.97 -0.66
C SER A 37 -5.73 -14.23 -1.90
N ARG A 38 -5.43 -15.33 -2.59
CA ARG A 38 -5.98 -15.67 -3.92
C ARG A 38 -7.43 -16.13 -3.82
N ALA A 39 -8.21 -15.74 -4.82
CA ALA A 39 -9.62 -16.15 -4.94
C ALA A 39 -9.82 -17.66 -5.21
N ASP A 40 -8.84 -18.32 -5.81
CA ASP A 40 -8.73 -19.76 -5.95
C ASP A 40 -7.26 -20.12 -5.67
N PRO A 41 -6.96 -21.17 -4.89
CA PRO A 41 -5.59 -21.48 -4.47
C PRO A 41 -4.67 -21.69 -5.67
N ASP A 42 -5.21 -22.33 -6.70
CA ASP A 42 -4.49 -22.72 -7.89
C ASP A 42 -4.62 -21.65 -9.00
N THR A 43 -5.72 -20.88 -9.03
CA THR A 43 -6.11 -20.07 -10.20
C THR A 43 -6.50 -18.59 -9.94
N GLY A 44 -6.51 -18.05 -8.70
CA GLY A 44 -7.02 -16.68 -8.39
C GLY A 44 -6.01 -15.53 -8.14
N ASN A 45 -6.50 -14.27 -8.08
CA ASN A 45 -5.68 -13.04 -7.91
C ASN A 45 -5.91 -12.31 -6.57
N ALA A 46 -4.97 -11.42 -6.18
CA ALA A 46 -5.08 -10.54 -5.00
C ALA A 46 -4.17 -9.30 -5.14
N THR A 47 -4.64 -8.09 -4.77
CA THR A 47 -3.86 -6.83 -4.91
C THR A 47 -4.13 -5.79 -3.82
N ILE A 48 -3.17 -4.87 -3.62
CA ILE A 48 -3.34 -3.57 -2.95
C ILE A 48 -3.10 -2.47 -3.98
N GLN A 49 -4.10 -1.60 -4.19
CA GLN A 49 -4.01 -0.48 -5.12
C GLN A 49 -4.08 0.83 -4.31
N LEU A 50 -3.01 1.63 -4.34
CA LEU A 50 -2.88 2.87 -3.56
C LEU A 50 -2.70 4.08 -4.50
N GLY A 51 -3.71 4.95 -4.55
CA GLY A 51 -3.73 6.23 -5.26
C GLY A 51 -4.80 6.31 -6.35
N TYR A 52 -5.62 7.37 -6.27
CA TYR A 52 -6.68 7.66 -7.24
C TYR A 52 -6.89 9.18 -7.35
N SER A 53 -6.92 9.71 -8.56
CA SER A 53 -7.54 11.01 -8.82
C SER A 53 -8.83 10.80 -9.61
N ARG A 54 -9.90 11.49 -9.17
CA ARG A 54 -11.24 11.41 -9.77
C ARG A 54 -11.30 12.00 -11.18
N THR A 55 -10.31 12.83 -11.52
CA THR A 55 -10.27 13.64 -12.75
C THR A 55 -9.05 13.33 -13.61
N SER A 56 -8.03 12.69 -13.05
CA SER A 56 -6.88 12.15 -13.78
C SER A 56 -6.48 10.81 -13.17
N ASN A 57 -6.52 9.79 -13.99
CA ASN A 57 -5.98 8.47 -13.69
C ASN A 57 -4.63 8.24 -14.39
N ILE A 58 -3.97 9.30 -14.86
CA ILE A 58 -2.73 9.25 -15.65
C ILE A 58 -1.61 10.14 -15.07
N GLY A 59 -0.38 9.61 -15.18
CA GLY A 59 0.85 10.28 -14.75
C GLY A 59 1.09 10.23 -13.25
N VAL A 60 2.17 10.89 -12.83
CA VAL A 60 2.40 11.23 -11.43
C VAL A 60 1.22 12.08 -10.98
N ILE A 61 0.33 11.48 -10.19
CA ILE A 61 -0.75 12.21 -9.57
C ILE A 61 -0.11 13.04 -8.46
N VAL A 62 -0.25 14.38 -8.55
CA VAL A 62 0.23 15.29 -7.49
C VAL A 62 -0.34 14.81 -6.17
N GLY A 63 0.53 14.40 -5.25
CA GLY A 63 0.12 13.87 -3.95
C GLY A 63 0.08 12.34 -3.79
N GLN A 64 0.27 11.53 -4.85
CA GLN A 64 0.32 10.07 -4.71
C GLN A 64 1.60 9.65 -3.98
N TRP A 65 1.46 8.72 -3.05
CA TRP A 65 2.58 8.08 -2.36
C TRP A 65 2.92 6.76 -3.03
N SER A 66 4.21 6.50 -3.13
CA SER A 66 4.78 5.25 -3.61
C SER A 66 5.50 4.60 -2.46
N ILE A 67 5.17 3.34 -2.20
CA ILE A 67 6.00 2.42 -1.43
C ILE A 67 6.71 1.59 -2.51
N PHE A 68 8.03 1.77 -2.67
CA PHE A 68 8.82 1.31 -3.82
C PHE A 68 10.25 0.95 -3.43
N THR A 69 11.00 0.33 -4.33
CA THR A 69 12.43 0.03 -4.13
C THR A 69 13.24 0.69 -5.26
N PRO A 70 14.23 1.56 -4.97
CA PRO A 70 15.07 2.20 -6.00
C PRO A 70 16.03 1.22 -6.70
N PRO A 71 16.50 1.50 -7.94
CA PRO A 71 17.40 0.62 -8.70
C PRO A 71 18.82 0.51 -8.12
N SER A 72 19.57 -0.55 -8.45
CA SER A 72 20.96 -0.73 -7.98
C SER A 72 21.95 0.32 -8.51
N SER A 73 21.65 0.89 -9.68
CA SER A 73 22.37 2.05 -10.24
C SER A 73 21.97 3.37 -9.58
N SER A 74 20.97 3.36 -8.69
CA SER A 74 20.65 4.53 -7.88
C SER A 74 21.86 4.91 -7.06
N THR A 75 22.23 6.16 -7.18
CA THR A 75 23.28 6.76 -6.37
C THR A 75 22.90 6.78 -4.89
N THR A 76 21.62 6.76 -4.54
CA THR A 76 21.13 6.79 -3.15
C THR A 76 20.18 5.62 -2.88
N ASN A 77 20.40 4.96 -1.74
CA ASN A 77 19.73 3.73 -1.30
C ASN A 77 19.43 2.70 -2.41
N PRO A 78 20.44 2.27 -3.18
CA PRO A 78 20.26 1.24 -4.17
C PRO A 78 19.70 -0.03 -3.50
N GLN A 79 18.60 -0.56 -4.04
CA GLN A 79 17.96 -1.80 -3.61
C GLN A 79 17.31 -1.80 -2.20
N GLY A 80 17.02 -0.64 -1.61
CA GLY A 80 16.33 -0.55 -0.33
C GLY A 80 14.80 -0.35 -0.41
N LEU A 81 14.07 -0.46 0.71
CA LEU A 81 12.64 -0.11 0.76
C LEU A 81 12.48 1.40 0.92
N VAL A 82 11.83 2.02 -0.05
CA VAL A 82 11.59 3.46 -0.08
C VAL A 82 10.12 3.80 -0.05
N ILE A 83 9.77 4.73 0.83
CA ILE A 83 8.44 5.30 0.89
C ILE A 83 8.58 6.79 0.60
N ALA A 84 8.10 7.24 -0.56
CA ALA A 84 8.20 8.64 -0.99
C ALA A 84 7.06 9.05 -1.92
N MET A 85 7.00 10.33 -2.25
CA MET A 85 6.04 10.86 -3.22
C MET A 85 6.30 10.22 -4.58
N ALA A 86 5.22 9.82 -5.29
CA ALA A 86 5.28 9.34 -6.66
C ALA A 86 5.93 10.35 -7.62
N SER A 87 5.83 11.65 -7.29
CA SER A 87 6.49 12.74 -8.02
C SER A 87 7.99 12.86 -7.78
N GLN A 88 8.51 12.16 -6.78
CA GLN A 88 9.90 12.15 -6.36
C GLN A 88 10.50 10.74 -6.49
N ALA A 89 9.76 9.80 -7.10
CA ALA A 89 10.24 8.46 -7.40
C ALA A 89 11.41 8.58 -8.41
N GLY A 90 12.63 8.31 -7.95
CA GLY A 90 13.88 8.49 -8.70
C GLY A 90 14.77 9.66 -8.24
N ASP A 91 14.25 10.56 -7.40
CA ASP A 91 15.06 11.49 -6.61
C ASP A 91 15.36 10.82 -5.27
N ASN A 92 16.47 10.08 -5.24
CA ASN A 92 16.76 9.15 -4.15
C ASN A 92 17.26 9.85 -2.87
N ASN A 93 17.23 11.18 -2.81
CA ASN A 93 17.57 11.97 -1.62
C ASN A 93 16.33 12.37 -0.81
N ARG A 94 15.21 11.66 -1.00
CA ARG A 94 13.93 11.99 -0.38
C ARG A 94 13.25 10.71 0.12
N GLY A 95 12.49 10.82 1.21
CA GLY A 95 11.64 9.74 1.72
C GLY A 95 12.32 8.84 2.75
N LEU A 96 11.56 7.87 3.25
CA LEU A 96 12.05 6.86 4.20
C LEU A 96 12.71 5.74 3.43
N GLN A 97 13.88 5.28 3.87
CA GLN A 97 14.73 4.39 3.11
C GLN A 97 15.29 3.30 4.03
N ILE A 98 14.77 2.08 3.98
CA ILE A 98 15.45 0.93 4.57
C ILE A 98 16.50 0.48 3.56
N SER A 99 17.74 0.27 3.99
CA SER A 99 18.81 -0.21 3.12
C SER A 99 18.59 -1.63 2.65
N ALA A 100 19.29 -1.97 1.58
CA ALA A 100 19.21 -3.28 0.96
C ALA A 100 19.55 -4.44 1.91
N ASP A 101 20.42 -4.20 2.89
CA ASP A 101 20.79 -5.18 3.91
C ASP A 101 19.87 -5.15 5.15
N GLY A 102 18.86 -4.28 5.17
CA GLY A 102 17.93 -4.11 6.28
C GLY A 102 18.53 -3.48 7.54
N ASN A 103 19.83 -3.16 7.53
CA ASN A 103 20.56 -2.73 8.71
C ASN A 103 20.57 -1.22 8.90
N THR A 104 20.40 -0.47 7.82
CA THR A 104 20.40 0.98 7.82
C THR A 104 19.03 1.49 7.49
N LEU A 105 18.48 2.28 8.38
CA LEU A 105 17.28 3.05 8.13
C LEU A 105 17.69 4.51 7.96
N THR A 106 17.46 5.05 6.76
CA THR A 106 17.82 6.41 6.40
C THR A 106 16.59 7.25 6.13
N PHE A 107 16.67 8.49 6.59
CA PHE A 107 15.70 9.52 6.29
C PHE A 107 16.43 10.68 5.63
N ASN A 108 16.05 10.99 4.40
CA ASN A 108 16.69 12.01 3.56
C ASN A 108 15.76 13.20 3.31
#